data_AF-A0A7Z0EKR1-F1
#
_entry.id   AF-A0A7Z0EKR1-F1
#
_cell.length_a   1.000
_cell.length_b   1.000
_cell.length_c   1.000
_cell.angle_alpha   90.00
_cell.angle_beta   90.00
_cell.angle_gamma   90.00
#
_symmetry.space_group_name_H-M   'P 1'
#
loop_
_entity.id
_entity.type
_entity.pdbx_description
1 polymer ?
#
loop_
_entity_poly.entity_id
_entity_poly.type
_entity_poly.pdbx_seq_one_letter_code
_entity_poly.pdbx_strand_id
1 'polypeptide(L)'
;MPNPIPMPRRSDGERTLPRRNALIGPSCPRCDHASCRDRRAQRLPLLGGHRTEFAREHAQAAAIQARHRHLVIWWGEATQSFWVAAPTGLHEAADVDALLLLLWPHSDRFARPEPGTPVLSLTWQGADA
;
A
#
# COMPACT_ATOMS: atom_id res chain seq x y z
N MET A 1 26.53 -45.74 -1.87
CA MET A 1 26.16 -44.98 -3.08
C MET A 1 25.87 -43.56 -2.65
N PRO A 2 26.66 -42.55 -3.04
CA PRO A 2 26.39 -41.17 -2.67
C PRO A 2 25.35 -40.59 -3.63
N ASN A 3 24.24 -40.07 -3.09
CA ASN A 3 23.25 -39.34 -3.89
C ASN A 3 23.87 -38.00 -4.32
N PRO A 4 23.91 -37.68 -5.63
CA PRO A 4 24.41 -36.39 -6.08
C PRO A 4 23.47 -35.27 -5.63
N ILE A 5 24.06 -34.16 -5.18
CA ILE A 5 23.32 -32.94 -4.83
C ILE A 5 22.66 -32.41 -6.11
N PRO A 6 21.33 -32.21 -6.14
CA PRO A 6 20.66 -31.67 -7.32
C PRO A 6 21.18 -30.26 -7.62
N MET A 7 21.51 -29.99 -8.88
CA MET A 7 21.93 -28.66 -9.30
C MET A 7 20.85 -27.63 -8.95
N PRO A 8 21.22 -26.43 -8.49
CA PRO A 8 20.28 -25.33 -8.33
C PRO A 8 19.51 -25.12 -9.63
N ARG A 9 18.17 -25.06 -9.57
CA ARG A 9 17.38 -24.66 -10.73
C ARG A 9 17.90 -23.31 -11.19
N ARG A 10 18.25 -23.18 -12.48
CA ARG A 10 18.50 -21.87 -13.07
C ARG A 10 17.26 -21.03 -12.78
N SER A 11 17.46 -19.81 -12.29
CA SER A 11 16.41 -18.81 -12.33
C SER A 11 15.96 -18.75 -13.79
N ASP A 12 14.67 -18.98 -14.06
CA ASP A 12 14.05 -18.72 -15.36
C ASP A 12 14.13 -17.20 -15.60
N GLY A 13 15.34 -16.71 -15.82
CA GLY A 13 15.68 -15.35 -16.16
C GLY A 13 15.22 -15.13 -17.58
N GLU A 14 14.45 -14.07 -17.78
CA GLU A 14 13.94 -13.63 -19.07
C GLU A 14 12.70 -14.38 -19.57
N ARG A 15 11.68 -14.53 -18.72
CA ARG A 15 10.35 -14.19 -19.25
C ARG A 15 10.41 -12.71 -19.61
N THR A 16 10.70 -12.40 -20.88
CA THR A 16 10.35 -11.11 -21.45
C THR A 16 8.83 -11.01 -21.35
N LEU A 17 8.34 -10.53 -20.21
CA LEU A 17 6.94 -10.15 -20.08
C LEU A 17 6.65 -9.23 -21.25
N PRO A 18 5.51 -9.39 -21.96
CA PRO A 18 5.16 -8.51 -23.06
C PRO A 18 5.32 -7.09 -22.54
N ARG A 19 6.31 -6.39 -23.10
CA ARG A 19 6.62 -5.02 -22.72
C ARG A 19 5.33 -4.26 -22.97
N ARG A 20 4.61 -3.88 -21.91
CA ARG A 20 3.40 -3.05 -22.06
C ARG A 20 3.81 -1.90 -22.95
N ASN A 21 3.17 -1.79 -24.12
CA ASN A 21 3.53 -0.79 -25.10
C ASN A 21 3.60 0.57 -24.39
N ALA A 22 4.68 1.32 -24.64
CA ALA A 22 4.78 2.67 -24.12
C ALA A 22 3.51 3.43 -24.51
N LEU A 23 2.91 4.12 -23.55
CA LEU A 23 1.72 4.91 -23.83
C LEU A 23 2.18 6.14 -24.64
N ILE A 24 2.09 6.05 -25.97
CA ILE A 24 2.48 7.12 -26.89
C ILE A 24 1.38 8.19 -26.90
N GLY A 25 1.74 9.43 -26.58
CA GLY A 25 0.82 10.57 -26.62
C GLY A 25 1.14 11.66 -25.60
N PRO A 26 0.43 12.80 -25.65
CA PRO A 26 0.58 13.86 -24.66
C PRO A 26 0.17 13.35 -23.27
N SER A 27 0.89 13.76 -22.25
CA SER A 27 0.50 13.61 -20.85
C SER A 27 0.46 15.00 -20.25
N CYS A 28 -0.61 15.37 -19.57
CA CYS A 28 -0.61 16.64 -18.85
C CYS A 28 0.47 16.56 -17.75
N PRO A 29 1.25 17.62 -17.51
CA PRO A 29 2.33 17.58 -16.53
C PRO A 29 1.84 17.54 -15.07
N ARG A 30 0.56 17.81 -14.82
CA ARG A 30 0.03 18.05 -13.47
C ARG A 30 -1.30 17.35 -13.12
N CYS A 31 -2.00 16.76 -14.08
CA CYS A 31 -3.28 16.13 -13.74
C CYS A 31 -3.08 14.77 -13.07
N ASP A 32 -4.05 14.37 -12.27
CA ASP A 32 -4.05 13.10 -11.53
C ASP A 32 -4.79 11.97 -12.26
N HIS A 33 -5.15 12.17 -13.55
CA HIS A 33 -5.74 11.09 -14.34
C HIS A 33 -4.79 9.90 -14.44
N ALA A 34 -5.29 8.69 -14.18
CA ALA A 34 -4.48 7.48 -14.15
C ALA A 34 -3.62 7.29 -15.40
N SER A 35 -4.21 7.48 -16.59
CA SER A 35 -3.51 7.37 -17.87
C SER A 35 -2.39 8.40 -18.05
N CYS A 36 -2.53 9.60 -17.49
CA CYS A 36 -1.49 10.63 -17.54
C CYS A 36 -0.37 10.33 -16.56
N ARG A 37 -0.69 9.89 -15.34
CA ARG A 37 0.30 9.44 -14.36
C ARG A 37 1.12 8.27 -14.90
N ASP A 38 0.48 7.27 -15.52
CA ASP A 38 1.18 6.13 -16.13
C ASP A 38 2.20 6.56 -17.18
N ARG A 39 1.81 7.48 -18.06
CA ARG A 39 2.67 8.05 -19.10
C ARG A 39 3.86 8.80 -18.51
N ARG A 40 3.63 9.63 -17.47
CA ARG A 40 4.72 10.34 -16.79
C ARG A 40 5.66 9.36 -16.10
N ALA A 41 5.10 8.39 -15.37
CA ALA A 41 5.85 7.38 -14.64
C ALA A 41 6.73 6.51 -15.56
N GLN A 42 6.32 6.24 -16.80
CA GLN A 42 7.13 5.53 -17.80
C GLN A 42 8.39 6.29 -18.23
N ARG A 43 8.40 7.63 -18.09
CA ARG A 43 9.53 8.50 -18.50
C ARG A 43 10.49 8.82 -17.36
N LEU A 44 10.16 8.38 -16.15
CA LEU A 44 10.90 8.70 -14.94
C LEU A 44 11.77 7.52 -14.49
N PRO A 45 12.87 7.78 -13.76
CA PRO A 45 13.73 6.72 -13.27
C PRO A 45 13.00 5.83 -12.25
N LEU A 46 13.49 4.61 -12.10
CA LEU A 46 13.15 3.75 -10.97
C LEU A 46 14.09 4.09 -9.81
N LEU A 47 13.54 4.39 -8.64
CA LEU A 47 14.29 4.53 -7.39
C LEU A 47 13.89 3.39 -6.46
N GLY A 48 14.85 2.54 -6.10
CA GLY A 48 14.59 1.38 -5.23
C GLY A 48 13.58 0.38 -5.80
N GLY A 49 13.42 0.33 -7.14
CA GLY A 49 12.45 -0.54 -7.81
C GLY A 49 11.06 0.08 -8.04
N HIS A 50 10.83 1.31 -7.54
CA HIS A 50 9.56 2.03 -7.67
C HIS A 50 9.69 3.24 -8.59
N ARG A 51 8.61 3.61 -9.29
CA ARG A 51 8.61 4.80 -10.15
C ARG A 51 8.51 6.08 -9.32
N THR A 52 9.33 7.08 -9.61
CA THR A 52 9.35 8.33 -8.82
C THR A 52 8.04 9.11 -8.86
N GLU A 53 7.22 8.95 -9.91
CA GLU A 53 5.87 9.52 -10.00
C GLU A 53 4.98 9.17 -8.79
N PHE A 54 5.21 8.00 -8.18
CA PHE A 54 4.38 7.44 -7.11
C PHE A 54 5.11 7.41 -5.75
N ALA A 55 6.22 8.15 -5.61
CA ALA A 55 7.03 8.13 -4.39
C ALA A 55 6.25 8.63 -3.16
N ARG A 56 5.34 9.59 -3.35
CA ARG A 56 4.51 10.13 -2.27
C ARG A 56 3.59 9.06 -1.70
N GLU A 57 2.92 8.30 -2.56
CA GLU A 57 1.96 7.27 -2.17
C GLU A 57 2.66 6.09 -1.49
N HIS A 58 3.85 5.70 -1.97
CA HIS A 58 4.68 4.71 -1.28
C HIS A 58 5.08 5.18 0.12
N ALA A 59 5.49 6.44 0.27
CA ALA A 59 5.81 7.01 1.58
C ALA A 59 4.58 7.06 2.51
N GLN A 60 3.40 7.39 1.98
CA GLN A 60 2.15 7.36 2.74
C GLN A 60 1.79 5.95 3.19
N ALA A 61 1.86 4.96 2.30
CA ALA A 61 1.60 3.57 2.64
C ALA A 61 2.55 3.07 3.74
N ALA A 62 3.85 3.37 3.63
CA ALA A 62 4.83 3.03 4.65
C ALA A 62 4.56 3.72 6.00
N ALA A 63 4.17 5.00 5.99
CA ALA A 63 3.84 5.73 7.21
C ALA A 63 2.59 5.14 7.91
N ILE A 64 1.59 4.72 7.14
CA ILE A 64 0.38 4.07 7.66
C ILE A 64 0.71 2.66 8.17
N GLN A 65 1.48 1.88 7.42
CA GLN A 65 1.99 0.56 7.83
C GLN A 65 2.71 0.61 9.19
N ALA A 66 3.49 1.66 9.45
CA ALA A 66 4.19 1.83 10.73
C ALA A 66 3.23 1.97 11.93
N ARG A 67 2.01 2.47 11.69
CA ARG A 67 0.93 2.59 12.69
C ARG A 67 0.07 1.32 12.80
N HIS A 68 -0.09 0.57 11.70
CA HIS A 68 -0.88 -0.67 11.66
C HIS A 68 0.02 -1.88 11.40
N ARG A 69 0.88 -2.21 12.37
CA ARG A 69 1.95 -3.22 12.21
C ARG A 69 1.45 -4.66 11.96
N HIS A 70 0.19 -4.94 12.26
CA HIS A 70 -0.43 -6.25 12.10
C HIS A 70 -1.10 -6.45 10.73
N LEU A 71 -1.10 -5.44 9.87
CA LEU A 71 -1.64 -5.48 8.51
C LEU A 71 -0.50 -5.40 7.50
N VAL A 72 -0.79 -5.72 6.24
CA VAL A 72 0.12 -5.43 5.13
C VAL A 72 -0.52 -4.37 4.25
N ILE A 73 0.13 -3.22 4.13
CA ILE A 73 -0.38 -2.03 3.44
C ILE A 73 0.65 -1.58 2.41
N TRP A 74 0.22 -1.36 1.16
CA TRP A 74 1.10 -0.93 0.08
C TRP A 74 0.36 -0.08 -0.96
N TRP A 75 1.13 0.58 -1.82
CA TRP A 75 0.62 1.26 -3.02
C TRP A 75 0.80 0.38 -4.26
N GLY A 76 -0.29 0.13 -4.98
CA GLY A 76 -0.28 -0.61 -6.23
C GLY A 76 -0.06 0.33 -7.42
N GLU A 77 1.15 0.43 -7.95
CA GLU A 77 1.43 1.32 -9.10
C GLU A 77 0.60 0.99 -10.35
N ALA A 78 0.28 -0.30 -10.57
CA ALA A 78 -0.49 -0.74 -11.73
C ALA A 78 -1.98 -0.40 -11.63
N THR A 79 -2.53 -0.32 -10.41
CA THR A 79 -3.92 0.01 -10.13
C THR A 79 -4.10 1.47 -9.73
N GLN A 80 -3.00 2.14 -9.37
CA GLN A 80 -2.96 3.48 -8.78
C GLN A 80 -3.92 3.60 -7.58
N SER A 81 -3.80 2.64 -6.66
CA SER A 81 -4.63 2.53 -5.47
C SER A 81 -3.83 1.96 -4.30
N PHE A 82 -4.30 2.25 -3.09
CA PHE A 82 -3.81 1.60 -1.88
C PHE A 82 -4.43 0.22 -1.72
N TRP A 83 -3.64 -0.70 -1.21
CA TRP A 83 -4.08 -2.05 -0.91
C TRP A 83 -3.77 -2.38 0.54
N VAL A 84 -4.69 -3.11 1.17
CA VAL A 84 -4.52 -3.65 2.51
C VAL A 84 -4.91 -5.12 2.54
N ALA A 85 -3.99 -5.97 2.99
CA ALA A 85 -4.31 -7.33 3.40
C ALA A 85 -4.62 -7.34 4.89
N ALA A 86 -5.90 -7.55 5.20
CA ALA A 86 -6.43 -7.65 6.55
C ALA A 86 -6.93 -9.08 6.83
N PRO A 87 -7.21 -9.45 8.09
CA PRO A 87 -7.76 -10.77 8.42
C PRO A 87 -9.08 -11.09 7.70
N THR A 88 -9.86 -10.05 7.36
CA THR A 88 -11.13 -10.16 6.63
C THR A 88 -10.94 -10.35 5.12
N GLY A 89 -9.74 -10.15 4.59
CA GLY A 89 -9.44 -10.27 3.18
C GLY A 89 -8.57 -9.13 2.65
N LEU A 90 -8.48 -9.09 1.32
CA LEU A 90 -7.74 -8.10 0.56
C LEU A 90 -8.69 -6.98 0.12
N HIS A 91 -8.34 -5.73 0.45
CA HIS A 91 -9.16 -4.56 0.12
C HIS A 91 -8.37 -3.53 -0.65
N GLU A 92 -9.04 -2.89 -1.61
CA GLU A 92 -8.52 -1.80 -2.42
C GLU A 92 -9.14 -0.47 -1.98
N ALA A 93 -8.34 0.60 -1.93
CA ALA A 93 -8.75 1.96 -1.64
C ALA A 93 -8.18 2.93 -2.68
N ALA A 94 -9.04 3.73 -3.30
CA ALA A 94 -8.65 4.65 -4.36
C ALA A 94 -7.71 5.76 -3.89
N ASP A 95 -7.83 6.16 -2.63
CA ASP A 95 -7.05 7.23 -2.01
C ASP A 95 -6.79 6.97 -0.53
N VAL A 96 -6.05 7.89 0.09
CA VAL A 96 -5.65 7.78 1.49
C VAL A 96 -6.84 7.85 2.45
N ASP A 97 -7.88 8.62 2.13
CA ASP A 97 -9.03 8.79 3.02
C ASP A 97 -9.89 7.53 3.02
N ALA A 98 -10.12 6.94 1.84
CA ALA A 98 -10.76 5.64 1.70
C ALA A 98 -9.97 4.53 2.45
N LEU A 99 -8.64 4.56 2.38
CA LEU A 99 -7.80 3.62 3.13
C LEU A 99 -7.98 3.81 4.64
N LEU A 100 -7.95 5.05 5.14
CA LEU A 100 -8.10 5.33 6.57
C LEU A 100 -9.49 4.91 7.10
N LEU A 101 -10.54 5.03 6.29
CA LEU A 101 -11.86 4.51 6.62
C LEU A 101 -11.87 2.97 6.73
N LEU A 102 -11.21 2.26 5.81
CA LEU A 102 -11.06 0.79 5.88
C LEU A 102 -10.26 0.36 7.12
N LEU A 103 -9.28 1.16 7.54
CA LEU A 103 -8.42 0.88 8.69
C LEU A 103 -9.04 1.27 10.03
N TRP A 104 -10.17 1.97 10.02
CA TRP A 104 -10.85 2.42 11.23
C TRP A 104 -11.08 1.29 12.25
N PRO A 105 -11.57 0.08 11.87
CA PRO A 105 -11.75 -1.03 12.81
C PRO A 105 -10.44 -1.60 13.39
N HIS A 106 -9.30 -1.31 12.75
CA HIS A 106 -7.97 -1.83 13.08
C HIS A 106 -7.11 -0.81 13.85
N SER A 107 -7.72 0.27 14.34
CA SER A 107 -7.06 1.26 15.16
C SER A 107 -7.15 0.87 16.63
N ASP A 108 -6.02 0.79 17.34
CA ASP A 108 -5.92 0.37 18.76
C ASP A 108 -6.86 1.12 19.71
N ARG A 109 -7.34 2.32 19.32
CA ARG A 109 -8.33 3.09 20.08
C ARG A 109 -9.69 2.41 20.23
N PHE A 110 -9.98 1.39 19.43
CA PHE A 110 -11.19 0.57 19.51
C PHE A 110 -10.88 -0.92 19.62
N ALA A 111 -9.64 -1.30 19.99
CA ALA A 111 -9.38 -2.66 20.44
C ALA A 111 -10.41 -2.95 21.53
N ARG A 112 -11.35 -3.85 21.22
CA ARG A 112 -12.39 -4.30 22.16
C ARG A 112 -11.69 -4.56 23.48
N PRO A 113 -12.12 -3.95 24.60
CA PRO A 113 -11.48 -4.23 25.88
C PRO A 113 -11.50 -5.74 26.06
N GLU A 114 -10.31 -6.31 26.29
CA GLU A 114 -10.18 -7.69 26.74
C GLU A 114 -11.20 -7.88 27.87
N PRO A 115 -12.00 -8.96 27.88
CA PRO A 115 -12.96 -9.20 28.96
C PRO A 115 -12.20 -9.19 30.30
N GLY A 116 -12.34 -8.09 31.06
CA GLY A 116 -11.58 -7.84 32.29
C GLY A 116 -10.83 -6.51 32.35
N THR A 117 -10.75 -5.73 31.27
CA THR A 117 -10.12 -4.40 31.31
C THR A 117 -11.11 -3.38 31.88
N PRO A 118 -10.82 -2.70 33.00
CA PRO A 118 -11.71 -1.64 33.49
C PRO A 118 -11.71 -0.50 32.46
N VAL A 119 -12.87 -0.23 31.89
CA VAL A 119 -13.10 0.98 31.08
C VAL A 119 -12.93 2.16 32.02
N LEU A 120 -11.83 2.89 31.91
CA LEU A 120 -11.69 4.18 32.56
C LEU A 120 -12.67 5.12 31.87
N SER A 121 -13.85 5.28 32.48
CA SER A 121 -14.84 6.26 32.10
C SER A 121 -14.19 7.64 32.14
N LEU A 122 -13.90 8.21 30.97
CA LEU A 122 -13.60 9.62 30.82
C LEU A 122 -14.88 10.39 31.15
N THR A 123 -15.05 10.74 32.42
CA THR A 123 -16.04 11.72 32.83
C THR A 123 -15.57 13.09 32.36
N TRP A 124 -16.19 13.56 31.29
CA TRP A 124 -16.12 14.95 30.86
C TRP A 124 -16.78 15.80 31.94
N GLN A 125 -15.99 16.47 32.78
CA GLN A 125 -16.51 17.50 33.69
C GLN A 125 -16.58 18.80 32.91
N GLY A 126 -17.81 19.20 32.59
CA GLY A 126 -18.10 20.51 32.01
C GLY A 126 -17.49 21.61 32.88
N ALA A 127 -16.77 22.50 32.22
CA ALA A 127 -16.36 23.76 32.81
C ALA A 127 -17.58 24.70 32.82
N ASP A 128 -18.24 24.79 33.97
CA ASP A 128 -19.13 25.91 34.29
C ASP A 128 -18.32 26.96 35.09
N ALA A 129 -18.23 28.15 34.51
CA ALA A 129 -18.20 29.50 35.12
C ALA A 129 -17.30 30.47 34.34
#